data_AF-A0A1V5YW63-F1
#
_entry.id   AF-A0A1V5YW63-F1
#
_cell.length_a   1.000
_cell.length_b   1.000
_cell.length_c   1.000
_cell.angle_alpha   90.00
_cell.angle_beta   90.00
_cell.angle_gamma   90.00
#
_symmetry.space_group_name_H-M   'P 1'
#
loop_
_entity.id
_entity.type
_entity.pdbx_description
1 polymer ?
#
loop_
_entity_poly.entity_id
_entity_poly.type
_entity_poly.pdbx_seq_one_letter_code
_entity_poly.pdbx_strand_id
1 'polypeptide(L)'
;MAETVPTEKNIDYALLDRCLAAAIACGDIVNLRFLFLPASPFRRDSSEDISMSKYAYLLAEEESDALEAALRLVQQAEISRQVREQLEKKGPPQLPWELLQALADNALRLGKYTAASQAYELLRTRRRMQEIFLDQADAALDRGAYAEGARGYKIAAGLQYDYAAFPEALPAVLNYQEKAVTLHGKYPVVLEGETLSDDRALCRSSLLFLLQGADFIQRLENRDDESLIQFTAEMIRCLDPAWDRFVPAFQEACRLISPFAELFSRINSYTQEALEVLLEEIFSDEEKETLRGISQFFAPGIAEGSAWQLVMRTLAYYHPGAVSFVRRQRLSASEEILIPALPDTSRLAQQLGLFPL
;
A
#
# COMPACT_ATOMS: atom_id res chain seq x y z
N MET A 1 43.03 -41.41 -1.47
CA MET A 1 42.37 -40.19 -0.97
C MET A 1 41.17 -40.65 -0.20
N ALA A 2 41.18 -40.52 1.13
CA ALA A 2 40.05 -40.90 1.95
C ALA A 2 38.93 -39.88 1.71
N GLU A 3 37.80 -40.33 1.18
CA GLU A 3 36.55 -39.58 1.24
C GLU A 3 36.24 -39.37 2.72
N THR A 4 36.43 -38.15 3.21
CA THR A 4 35.85 -37.71 4.48
C THR A 4 34.34 -37.78 4.29
N VAL A 5 33.74 -38.89 4.75
CA VAL A 5 32.31 -38.98 4.98
C VAL A 5 31.94 -37.76 5.84
N PRO A 6 31.08 -36.84 5.37
CA PRO A 6 30.67 -35.70 6.18
C PRO A 6 30.06 -36.27 7.46
N THR A 7 30.62 -35.88 8.61
CA THR A 7 30.03 -36.21 9.91
C THR A 7 28.59 -35.69 9.89
N GLU A 8 27.60 -36.58 10.02
CA GLU A 8 26.19 -36.17 9.99
C GLU A 8 25.96 -35.06 11.02
N LYS A 9 25.52 -33.91 10.53
CA LYS A 9 25.19 -32.77 11.38
C LYS A 9 24.05 -33.16 12.32
N ASN A 10 24.26 -33.04 13.63
CA ASN A 10 23.18 -33.19 14.59
C ASN A 10 22.31 -31.93 14.60
N ILE A 11 21.01 -32.09 14.33
CA ILE A 11 20.05 -30.98 14.25
C ILE A 11 19.45 -30.74 15.64
N ASP A 12 19.56 -29.51 16.15
CA ASP A 12 18.82 -29.08 17.33
C ASP A 12 17.35 -28.83 16.95
N TYR A 13 16.51 -29.84 17.16
CA TYR A 13 15.09 -29.76 16.87
C TYR A 13 14.33 -28.77 17.78
N ALA A 14 14.80 -28.51 19.00
CA ALA A 14 14.17 -27.52 19.87
C ALA A 14 14.41 -26.10 19.31
N LEU A 15 15.61 -25.85 18.79
CA LEU A 15 15.93 -24.59 18.13
C LEU A 15 15.18 -24.44 16.79
N LEU A 16 15.05 -25.52 16.01
CA LEU A 16 14.20 -25.53 14.82
C LEU A 16 12.76 -25.14 15.16
N ASP A 17 12.18 -25.77 16.19
CA ASP A 17 10.79 -25.52 16.59
C ASP A 17 10.60 -24.04 16.98
N ARG A 18 11.58 -23.43 17.66
CA ARG A 18 11.57 -21.99 17.97
C ARG A 18 11.68 -21.12 16.73
N CYS A 19 12.55 -21.45 15.77
CA CYS A 19 12.64 -20.69 14.50
C CYS A 19 11.34 -20.78 13.69
N LEU A 20 10.72 -21.95 13.62
CA LEU A 20 9.42 -22.14 12.97
C LEU A 20 8.33 -21.32 13.67
N ALA A 21 8.27 -21.41 15.00
CA ALA A 21 7.32 -20.64 15.80
C ALA A 21 7.51 -19.13 15.61
N ALA A 22 8.76 -18.65 15.56
CA ALA A 22 9.08 -17.25 15.31
C ALA A 22 8.58 -16.78 13.94
N ALA A 23 8.86 -17.55 12.88
CA ALA A 23 8.38 -17.23 11.54
C ALA A 23 6.83 -17.18 11.48
N ILE A 24 6.16 -18.12 12.15
CA ILE A 24 4.68 -18.18 12.20
C ILE A 24 4.10 -17.03 13.00
N ALA A 25 4.64 -16.74 14.19
CA ALA A 25 4.19 -15.66 15.05
C ALA A 25 4.35 -14.29 14.38
N CYS A 26 5.46 -14.09 13.67
CA CYS A 26 5.74 -12.86 12.94
C CYS A 26 5.04 -12.79 11.57
N GLY A 27 4.34 -13.84 11.14
CA GLY A 27 3.70 -13.88 9.81
C GLY A 27 4.69 -13.83 8.65
N ASP A 28 5.90 -14.36 8.83
CA ASP A 28 7.01 -14.26 7.89
C ASP A 28 7.16 -15.52 7.04
N ILE A 29 6.51 -15.52 5.87
CA ILE A 29 6.54 -16.63 4.92
C ILE A 29 7.93 -16.82 4.29
N VAL A 30 8.76 -15.77 4.22
CA VAL A 30 10.11 -15.86 3.65
C VAL A 30 11.00 -16.64 4.61
N ASN A 31 10.99 -16.28 5.90
CA ASN A 31 11.72 -17.02 6.92
C ASN A 31 11.21 -18.46 7.04
N LEU A 32 9.89 -18.67 7.02
CA LEU A 32 9.33 -20.02 7.04
C LEU A 32 9.86 -20.85 5.86
N ARG A 33 9.82 -20.34 4.62
CA ARG A 33 10.32 -21.07 3.44
C ARG A 33 11.82 -21.30 3.51
N PHE A 34 12.58 -20.31 4.00
CA PHE A 34 14.03 -20.41 4.14
C PHE A 34 14.44 -21.62 4.98
N LEU A 35 13.72 -21.90 6.08
CA LEU A 35 13.98 -23.05 6.95
C LEU A 35 13.90 -24.40 6.24
N PHE A 36 13.26 -24.48 5.06
CA PHE A 36 13.13 -25.71 4.26
C PHE A 36 13.95 -25.69 2.96
N LEU A 37 14.67 -24.62 2.64
CA LEU A 37 15.54 -24.56 1.46
C LEU A 37 16.71 -25.54 1.57
N PRO A 38 17.34 -25.95 0.45
CA PRO A 38 18.52 -26.83 0.48
C PRO A 38 19.67 -26.28 1.33
N ALA A 39 19.88 -24.96 1.33
CA ALA A 39 20.88 -24.29 2.15
C ALA A 39 20.39 -23.95 3.58
N SER A 40 19.30 -24.56 4.06
CA SER A 40 18.82 -24.35 5.41
C SER A 40 19.86 -24.82 6.43
N PRO A 41 20.08 -24.09 7.54
CA PRO A 41 20.93 -24.56 8.63
C PRO A 41 20.31 -25.76 9.37
N PHE A 42 19.06 -26.13 9.10
CA PHE A 42 18.40 -27.28 9.72
C PHE A 42 18.34 -28.52 8.82
N ARG A 43 19.07 -28.54 7.70
CA ARG A 43 19.26 -29.74 6.87
C ARG A 43 20.58 -30.44 7.20
N ARG A 44 20.57 -31.77 7.18
CA ARG A 44 21.76 -32.60 7.49
C ARG A 44 22.84 -32.53 6.41
N ASP A 45 22.42 -32.34 5.16
CA ASP A 45 23.28 -32.24 3.98
C ASP A 45 23.74 -30.81 3.67
N SER A 46 23.37 -29.85 4.51
CA SER A 46 23.79 -28.45 4.41
C SER A 46 25.07 -28.19 5.22
N SER A 47 25.97 -27.38 4.68
CA SER A 47 27.15 -26.88 5.40
C SER A 47 26.85 -25.71 6.34
N GLU A 48 25.61 -25.20 6.32
CA GLU A 48 25.21 -24.02 7.08
C GLU A 48 24.95 -24.35 8.55
N ASP A 49 25.20 -23.40 9.46
CA ASP A 49 24.93 -23.55 10.89
C ASP A 49 24.15 -22.37 11.46
N ILE A 50 23.10 -22.66 12.23
CA ILE A 50 22.17 -21.68 12.82
C ILE A 50 22.87 -20.76 13.83
N SER A 51 24.00 -21.21 14.38
CA SER A 51 24.83 -20.41 15.30
C SER A 51 25.54 -19.23 14.61
N MET A 52 25.62 -19.20 13.28
CA MET A 52 26.26 -18.11 12.54
C MET A 52 25.46 -16.82 12.65
N SER A 53 26.15 -15.69 12.83
CA SER A 53 25.54 -14.37 13.01
C SER A 53 24.58 -13.96 11.88
N LYS A 54 24.83 -14.43 10.65
CA LYS A 54 23.96 -14.17 9.50
C LYS A 54 22.55 -14.74 9.66
N TYR A 55 22.30 -15.67 10.59
CA TYR A 55 20.98 -16.27 10.84
C TYR A 55 20.27 -15.75 12.08
N ALA A 56 20.80 -14.72 12.75
CA ALA A 56 20.18 -14.14 13.93
C ALA A 56 18.70 -13.74 13.69
N TYR A 57 18.37 -13.32 12.46
CA TYR A 57 17.01 -12.93 12.06
C TYR A 57 15.97 -14.07 12.08
N LEU A 58 16.39 -15.34 12.17
CA LEU A 58 15.49 -16.50 12.27
C LEU A 58 15.02 -16.76 13.71
N LEU A 59 15.67 -16.14 14.69
CA LEU A 59 15.35 -16.29 16.10
C LEU A 59 14.39 -15.17 16.53
N ALA A 60 13.40 -15.50 17.35
CA ALA A 60 12.57 -14.49 17.98
C ALA A 60 13.41 -13.70 19.00
N GLU A 61 13.34 -12.37 18.93
CA GLU A 61 14.00 -11.48 19.89
C GLU A 61 13.20 -11.35 21.20
N GLU A 62 11.88 -11.52 21.13
CA GLU A 62 10.96 -11.34 22.27
C GLU A 62 9.95 -12.48 22.39
N GLU A 63 9.65 -12.88 23.63
CA GLU A 63 8.59 -13.83 23.94
C GLU A 63 7.21 -13.16 23.86
N SER A 64 6.23 -13.83 23.24
CA SER A 64 4.87 -13.30 23.06
C SER A 64 3.82 -14.42 23.06
N ASP A 65 2.57 -14.09 23.33
CA ASP A 65 1.46 -15.05 23.27
C ASP A 65 1.34 -15.71 21.89
N ALA A 66 1.63 -14.96 20.82
CA ALA A 66 1.65 -15.48 19.45
C ALA A 66 2.78 -16.49 19.24
N LEU A 67 3.97 -16.21 19.80
CA LEU A 67 5.11 -17.14 19.75
C LEU A 67 4.82 -18.41 20.55
N GLU A 68 4.25 -18.28 21.75
CA GLU A 68 3.91 -19.43 22.57
C GLU A 68 2.84 -20.32 21.91
N ALA A 69 1.80 -19.71 21.35
CA ALA A 69 0.77 -20.42 20.60
C ALA A 69 1.35 -21.14 19.36
N ALA A 70 2.22 -20.47 18.62
CA ALA A 70 2.90 -21.06 17.46
C ALA A 70 3.84 -22.21 17.87
N LEU A 71 4.58 -22.07 18.98
CA LEU A 71 5.47 -23.10 19.49
C LEU A 71 4.69 -24.34 19.92
N ARG A 72 3.59 -24.17 20.65
CA ARG A 72 2.69 -25.27 21.01
C ARG A 72 2.14 -26.00 19.78
N LEU A 73 1.85 -25.27 18.70
CA LEU A 73 1.39 -25.85 17.44
C LEU A 73 2.51 -26.67 16.76
N VAL A 74 3.71 -26.11 16.61
CA VAL A 74 4.87 -26.79 15.99
C VAL A 74 5.25 -28.07 16.75
N GLN A 75 5.15 -28.03 18.08
CA GLN A 75 5.48 -29.17 18.96
C GLN A 75 4.43 -30.29 18.96
N GLN A 76 3.29 -30.13 18.28
CA GLN A 76 2.34 -31.23 18.13
C GLN A 76 3.01 -32.39 17.39
N ALA A 77 2.83 -33.62 17.91
CA ALA A 77 3.58 -34.78 17.45
C ALA A 77 3.46 -35.04 15.94
N GLU A 78 2.27 -34.87 15.38
CA GLU A 78 2.02 -35.06 13.95
C GLU A 78 2.71 -34.01 13.09
N ILE A 79 2.65 -32.74 13.50
CA ILE A 79 3.29 -31.60 12.82
C ILE A 79 4.81 -31.73 12.89
N SER A 80 5.37 -31.95 14.09
CA SER A 80 6.82 -32.10 14.26
C SER A 80 7.36 -33.28 13.42
N ARG A 81 6.63 -34.40 13.36
CA ARG A 81 6.97 -35.52 12.48
C ARG A 81 6.99 -35.09 11.01
N GLN A 82 5.93 -34.45 10.54
CA GLN A 82 5.84 -34.00 9.14
C GLN A 82 6.94 -32.99 8.79
N VAL A 83 7.23 -32.02 9.66
CA VAL A 83 8.31 -31.05 9.47
C VAL A 83 9.65 -31.77 9.25
N ARG A 84 9.97 -32.76 10.11
CA ARG A 84 11.20 -33.54 10.00
C ARG A 84 11.26 -34.32 8.69
N GLU A 85 10.16 -34.96 8.29
CA GLU A 85 10.06 -35.65 7.00
C GLU A 85 10.30 -34.71 5.81
N GLN A 86 9.76 -33.49 5.86
CA GLN A 86 9.96 -32.49 4.80
C GLN A 86 11.38 -31.92 4.76
N LEU A 87 12.07 -31.83 5.90
CA LEU A 87 13.47 -31.40 5.95
C LEU A 87 14.41 -32.44 5.31
N GLU A 88 14.11 -33.74 5.46
CA GLU A 88 14.89 -34.82 4.84
C GLU A 88 14.53 -35.02 3.36
N LYS A 89 13.34 -34.57 2.93
CA LYS A 89 12.87 -34.70 1.55
C LYS A 89 13.77 -33.91 0.59
N LYS A 90 14.14 -34.57 -0.52
CA LYS A 90 14.78 -33.95 -1.68
C LYS A 90 13.70 -33.43 -2.64
N GLY A 91 13.61 -32.12 -2.79
CA GLY A 91 12.63 -31.44 -3.63
C GLY A 91 11.77 -30.43 -2.87
N PRO A 92 10.72 -29.88 -3.51
CA PRO A 92 9.87 -28.86 -2.88
C PRO A 92 9.21 -29.37 -1.59
N PRO A 93 9.34 -28.64 -0.47
CA PRO A 93 8.72 -29.00 0.80
C PRO A 93 7.19 -28.85 0.71
N GLN A 94 6.48 -29.80 1.31
CA GLN A 94 5.03 -29.72 1.52
C GLN A 94 4.77 -29.34 2.97
N LEU A 95 4.69 -28.03 3.21
CA LEU A 95 4.50 -27.47 4.53
C LEU A 95 3.16 -27.92 5.14
N PRO A 96 3.11 -28.22 6.45
CA PRO A 96 1.84 -28.51 7.13
C PRO A 96 0.86 -27.33 6.97
N TRP A 97 -0.38 -27.64 6.62
CA TRP A 97 -1.37 -26.59 6.30
C TRP A 97 -1.76 -25.80 7.56
N GLU A 98 -1.70 -26.40 8.73
CA GLU A 98 -1.96 -25.78 10.04
C GLU A 98 -0.95 -24.66 10.31
N LEU A 99 0.33 -24.91 10.01
CA LEU A 99 1.40 -23.92 10.15
C LEU A 99 1.22 -22.77 9.16
N LEU A 100 0.86 -23.08 7.91
CA LEU A 100 0.57 -22.09 6.89
C LEU A 100 -0.64 -21.23 7.24
N GLN A 101 -1.70 -21.84 7.79
CA GLN A 101 -2.92 -21.15 8.21
C GLN A 101 -2.61 -20.21 9.39
N ALA A 102 -1.92 -20.71 10.42
CA ALA A 102 -1.52 -19.90 11.57
C ALA A 102 -0.61 -18.73 11.15
N LEU A 103 0.34 -18.97 10.23
CA LEU A 103 1.19 -17.93 9.67
C LEU A 103 0.38 -16.88 8.93
N ALA A 104 -0.56 -17.31 8.07
CA ALA A 104 -1.41 -16.41 7.31
C ALA A 104 -2.26 -15.52 8.23
N ASP A 105 -2.86 -16.11 9.27
CA ASP A 105 -3.69 -15.41 10.24
C ASP A 105 -2.86 -14.40 11.06
N ASN A 106 -1.64 -14.77 11.48
CA ASN A 106 -0.74 -13.85 12.17
C ASN A 106 -0.27 -12.72 11.26
N ALA A 107 0.12 -13.03 10.02
CA ALA A 107 0.49 -12.03 9.01
C ALA A 107 -0.65 -11.03 8.79
N LEU A 108 -1.89 -11.52 8.71
CA LEU A 108 -3.08 -10.70 8.58
C LEU A 108 -3.27 -9.78 9.80
N ARG A 109 -3.20 -10.30 11.03
CA ARG A 109 -3.31 -9.51 12.27
C ARG A 109 -2.25 -8.40 12.36
N LEU A 110 -1.05 -8.68 11.87
CA LEU A 110 0.08 -7.75 11.82
C LEU A 110 0.02 -6.77 10.63
N GLY A 111 -1.00 -6.86 9.77
CA GLY A 111 -1.11 -6.02 8.57
C GLY A 111 -0.14 -6.37 7.43
N LYS A 112 0.54 -7.51 7.50
CA LYS A 112 1.46 -8.03 6.47
C LYS A 112 0.69 -8.73 5.35
N TYR A 113 -0.18 -7.99 4.66
CA TYR A 113 -1.14 -8.58 3.72
C TYR A 113 -0.50 -9.31 2.53
N THR A 114 0.66 -8.87 2.04
CA THR A 114 1.42 -9.60 1.01
C THR A 114 1.79 -11.01 1.47
N ALA A 115 2.28 -11.16 2.70
CA ALA A 115 2.64 -12.46 3.26
C ALA A 115 1.40 -13.33 3.52
N ALA A 116 0.34 -12.72 4.09
CA ALA A 116 -0.94 -13.40 4.29
C ALA A 116 -1.53 -13.90 2.96
N SER A 117 -1.50 -13.08 1.92
CA SER A 117 -2.01 -13.43 0.59
C SER A 117 -1.24 -14.61 -0.01
N GLN A 118 0.09 -14.64 0.10
CA GLN A 118 0.88 -15.78 -0.37
C GLN A 118 0.53 -17.05 0.42
N ALA A 119 0.45 -16.97 1.74
CA ALA A 119 0.15 -18.11 2.59
C ALA A 119 -1.27 -18.67 2.33
N TYR A 120 -2.29 -17.81 2.26
CA TYR A 120 -3.64 -18.25 1.90
C TYR A 120 -3.75 -18.75 0.45
N GLU A 121 -2.93 -18.25 -0.48
CA GLU A 121 -2.92 -18.74 -1.86
C GLU A 121 -2.29 -20.13 -1.95
N LEU A 122 -1.23 -20.41 -1.17
CA LEU A 122 -0.69 -21.78 -1.04
C LEU A 122 -1.75 -22.76 -0.51
N LEU A 123 -2.62 -22.29 0.38
CA LEU A 123 -3.77 -23.05 0.90
C LEU A 123 -4.98 -23.08 -0.04
N ARG A 124 -4.95 -22.33 -1.15
CA ARG A 124 -6.09 -22.13 -2.08
C ARG A 124 -7.35 -21.56 -1.42
N THR A 125 -7.21 -20.85 -0.30
CA THR A 125 -8.31 -20.23 0.46
C THR A 125 -8.34 -18.71 0.37
N ARG A 126 -7.33 -18.08 -0.23
CA ARG A 126 -7.20 -16.61 -0.34
C ARG A 126 -8.47 -15.92 -0.84
N ARG A 127 -9.06 -16.42 -1.93
CA ARG A 127 -10.30 -15.84 -2.50
C ARG A 127 -11.44 -15.86 -1.49
N ARG A 128 -11.63 -16.99 -0.81
CA ARG A 128 -12.66 -17.14 0.21
C ARG A 128 -12.44 -16.18 1.37
N MET A 129 -11.20 -16.00 1.82
CA MET A 129 -10.87 -15.04 2.88
C MET A 129 -11.18 -13.61 2.45
N GLN A 130 -10.80 -13.23 1.23
CA GLN A 130 -11.13 -11.92 0.66
C GLN A 130 -12.65 -11.68 0.62
N GLU A 131 -13.44 -12.66 0.17
CA GLU A 131 -14.91 -12.59 0.14
C GLU A 131 -15.50 -12.42 1.54
N ILE A 132 -15.02 -13.17 2.54
CA ILE A 132 -15.46 -13.04 3.94
C ILE A 132 -15.23 -11.62 4.47
N PHE A 133 -14.06 -11.01 4.21
CA PHE A 133 -13.78 -9.65 4.66
C PHE A 133 -14.65 -8.61 3.94
N LEU A 134 -14.93 -8.81 2.66
CA LEU A 134 -15.84 -7.93 1.91
C LEU A 134 -17.27 -8.03 2.43
N ASP A 135 -17.77 -9.23 2.72
CA ASP A 135 -19.13 -9.41 3.23
C ASP A 135 -19.28 -8.80 4.64
N GLN A 136 -18.27 -8.95 5.49
CA GLN A 136 -18.22 -8.28 6.80
C GLN A 136 -18.16 -6.76 6.66
N ALA A 137 -17.35 -6.26 5.73
CA ALA A 137 -17.24 -4.83 5.46
C ALA A 137 -18.57 -4.26 4.96
N ASP A 138 -19.23 -4.91 4.01
CA ASP A 138 -20.53 -4.50 3.49
C ASP A 138 -21.58 -4.46 4.60
N ALA A 139 -21.63 -5.47 5.46
CA ALA A 139 -22.53 -5.49 6.62
C ALA A 139 -22.21 -4.39 7.64
N ALA A 140 -20.94 -3.96 7.75
CA ALA A 140 -20.55 -2.83 8.58
C ALA A 140 -21.00 -1.50 7.96
N LEU A 141 -20.84 -1.33 6.65
CA LEU A 141 -21.34 -0.17 5.90
C LEU A 141 -22.87 -0.05 6.02
N ASP A 142 -23.61 -1.15 5.93
CA ASP A 142 -25.07 -1.17 6.10
C ASP A 142 -25.53 -0.64 7.47
N ARG A 143 -24.68 -0.74 8.49
CA ARG A 143 -24.95 -0.24 9.85
C ARG A 143 -24.33 1.14 10.12
N GLY A 144 -23.74 1.78 9.12
CA GLY A 144 -23.03 3.07 9.27
C GLY A 144 -21.67 2.98 9.95
N ALA A 145 -21.09 1.79 10.11
CA ALA A 145 -19.77 1.58 10.70
C ALA A 145 -18.66 1.73 9.64
N TYR A 146 -18.49 2.94 9.11
CA TYR A 146 -17.62 3.22 7.96
C TYR A 146 -16.14 2.88 8.19
N ALA A 147 -15.60 3.13 9.39
CA ALA A 147 -14.21 2.80 9.72
C ALA A 147 -13.95 1.28 9.71
N GLU A 148 -14.93 0.49 10.15
CA GLU A 148 -14.87 -0.98 10.09
C GLU A 148 -14.97 -1.47 8.64
N GLY A 149 -15.87 -0.89 7.86
CA GLY A 149 -15.98 -1.15 6.42
C GLY A 149 -14.69 -0.84 5.66
N ALA A 150 -14.11 0.34 5.86
CA ALA A 150 -12.84 0.75 5.27
C ALA A 150 -11.70 -0.22 5.60
N ARG A 151 -11.62 -0.69 6.85
CA ARG A 151 -10.65 -1.69 7.27
C ARG A 151 -10.83 -3.02 6.53
N GLY A 152 -12.06 -3.51 6.41
CA GLY A 152 -12.36 -4.75 5.69
C GLY A 152 -12.01 -4.66 4.21
N TYR A 153 -12.32 -3.54 3.54
CA TYR A 153 -11.91 -3.30 2.16
C TYR A 153 -10.39 -3.17 2.00
N LYS A 154 -9.68 -2.52 2.93
CA LYS A 154 -8.22 -2.45 2.94
C LYS A 154 -7.59 -3.84 3.04
N ILE A 155 -8.12 -4.70 3.92
CA ILE A 155 -7.68 -6.10 4.03
C ILE A 155 -7.94 -6.83 2.72
N ALA A 156 -9.16 -6.74 2.18
CA ALA A 156 -9.52 -7.40 0.94
C ALA A 156 -8.65 -6.96 -0.25
N ALA A 157 -8.34 -5.67 -0.36
CA ALA A 157 -7.41 -5.14 -1.35
C ALA A 157 -5.99 -5.69 -1.17
N GLY A 158 -5.50 -5.76 0.07
CA GLY A 158 -4.19 -6.34 0.39
C GLY A 158 -4.07 -7.86 0.11
N LEU A 159 -5.21 -8.56 0.00
CA LEU A 159 -5.28 -9.97 -0.38
C LEU A 159 -5.48 -10.20 -1.89
N GLN A 160 -5.35 -9.15 -2.72
CA GLN A 160 -5.38 -9.32 -4.16
C GLN A 160 -4.14 -10.07 -4.67
N TYR A 161 -4.32 -10.79 -5.78
CA TYR A 161 -3.28 -11.59 -6.41
C TYR A 161 -3.28 -11.30 -7.91
N ASP A 162 -2.11 -11.01 -8.45
CA ASP A 162 -1.90 -10.82 -9.88
C ASP A 162 -1.50 -12.16 -10.51
N TYR A 163 -2.49 -12.85 -11.08
CA TYR A 163 -2.27 -14.09 -11.84
C TYR A 163 -1.71 -13.86 -13.25
N ALA A 164 -1.66 -12.60 -13.71
CA ALA A 164 -1.01 -12.23 -14.95
C ALA A 164 0.48 -11.90 -14.77
N ALA A 165 0.95 -11.79 -13.51
CA ALA A 165 2.38 -11.66 -13.22
C ALA A 165 3.15 -12.87 -13.76
N PHE A 166 4.19 -12.60 -14.55
CA PHE A 166 5.09 -13.61 -15.12
C PHE A 166 6.46 -13.49 -14.45
N PRO A 167 7.18 -14.61 -14.14
CA PRO A 167 6.89 -16.00 -14.49
C PRO A 167 5.95 -16.76 -13.53
N GLU A 168 5.65 -16.21 -12.35
CA GLU A 168 4.73 -16.80 -11.38
C GLU A 168 3.75 -15.73 -10.87
N ALA A 169 2.53 -16.16 -10.57
CA ALA A 169 1.53 -15.29 -9.97
C ALA A 169 2.01 -14.78 -8.61
N LEU A 170 1.85 -13.48 -8.35
CA LEU A 170 2.34 -12.80 -7.14
C LEU A 170 1.19 -12.03 -6.47
N PRO A 171 1.31 -11.70 -5.17
CA PRO A 171 0.41 -10.73 -4.55
C PRO A 171 0.40 -9.43 -5.35
N ALA A 172 -0.78 -8.87 -5.56
CA ALA A 172 -0.90 -7.56 -6.19
C ALA A 172 -0.39 -6.50 -5.21
N VAL A 173 0.65 -5.78 -5.59
CA VAL A 173 1.19 -4.67 -4.80
C VAL A 173 0.60 -3.37 -5.32
N LEU A 174 -0.02 -2.60 -4.43
CA LEU A 174 -0.61 -1.31 -4.76
C LEU A 174 0.50 -0.33 -5.15
N ASN A 175 0.57 0.02 -6.43
CA ASN A 175 1.57 0.96 -6.95
C ASN A 175 0.95 2.36 -7.13
N TYR A 176 0.77 3.08 -6.02
CA TYR A 176 0.19 4.42 -6.04
C TYR A 176 1.06 5.42 -6.80
N GLN A 177 2.38 5.31 -6.71
CA GLN A 177 3.32 6.28 -7.28
C GLN A 177 3.23 6.36 -8.80
N GLU A 178 3.29 5.22 -9.50
CA GLU A 178 3.18 5.19 -10.96
C GLU A 178 1.75 5.46 -11.44
N LYS A 179 0.74 4.95 -10.72
CA LYS A 179 -0.66 5.22 -11.07
C LYS A 179 -1.03 6.69 -10.90
N ALA A 180 -0.47 7.39 -9.92
CA ALA A 180 -0.73 8.81 -9.70
C ALA A 180 -0.18 9.66 -10.86
N VAL A 181 1.04 9.38 -11.32
CA VAL A 181 1.62 10.03 -12.50
C VAL A 181 0.79 9.73 -13.75
N THR A 182 0.31 8.50 -13.91
CA THR A 182 -0.54 8.11 -15.05
C THR A 182 -1.89 8.82 -15.01
N LEU A 183 -2.54 8.91 -13.84
CA LEU A 183 -3.80 9.61 -13.64
C LEU A 183 -3.69 11.09 -14.01
N HIS A 184 -2.56 11.71 -13.70
CA HIS A 184 -2.24 13.11 -14.02
C HIS A 184 -1.47 13.29 -15.34
N GLY A 185 -1.31 12.23 -16.14
CA GLY A 185 -0.45 12.24 -17.32
C GLY A 185 -0.96 13.14 -18.45
N LYS A 186 -2.29 13.29 -18.58
CA LYS A 186 -2.90 14.22 -19.53
C LYS A 186 -3.14 15.56 -18.84
N TYR A 187 -2.59 16.63 -19.41
CA TYR A 187 -2.92 17.98 -18.95
C TYR A 187 -4.39 18.26 -19.28
N PRO A 188 -5.20 18.77 -18.33
CA PRO A 188 -6.60 19.05 -18.60
C PRO A 188 -6.73 20.10 -19.73
N VAL A 189 -7.42 19.74 -20.81
CA VAL A 189 -7.64 20.62 -21.98
C VAL A 189 -8.74 21.66 -21.71
N VAL A 190 -9.59 21.41 -20.70
CA VAL A 190 -10.64 22.32 -20.24
C VAL A 190 -10.48 22.48 -18.73
N LEU A 191 -10.38 23.73 -18.27
CA LEU A 191 -10.26 24.11 -16.86
C LEU A 191 -11.56 23.97 -16.06
N GLU A 192 -12.66 23.57 -16.71
CA GLU A 192 -13.97 23.49 -16.07
C GLU A 192 -13.93 22.47 -14.94
N GLY A 193 -14.05 22.99 -13.73
CA GLY A 193 -14.28 22.25 -12.49
C GLY A 193 -15.60 21.48 -12.47
N GLU A 194 -16.14 21.06 -13.60
CA GLU A 194 -17.38 20.28 -13.71
C GLU A 194 -17.17 18.78 -13.50
N THR A 195 -15.95 18.26 -13.64
CA THR A 195 -15.69 16.82 -13.39
C THR A 195 -15.27 16.49 -11.95
N LEU A 196 -14.96 17.50 -11.13
CA LEU A 196 -14.62 17.33 -9.71
C LEU A 196 -15.59 18.07 -8.77
N SER A 197 -16.61 18.75 -9.29
CA SER A 197 -17.72 19.29 -8.49
C SER A 197 -18.71 18.23 -8.04
N ASP A 198 -18.76 17.08 -8.73
CA ASP A 198 -19.59 15.95 -8.34
C ASP A 198 -18.83 15.07 -7.34
N ASP A 199 -19.23 15.15 -6.07
CA ASP A 199 -18.66 14.34 -4.99
C ASP A 199 -18.76 12.83 -5.28
N ARG A 200 -19.78 12.37 -6.02
CA ARG A 200 -19.91 10.94 -6.36
C ARG A 200 -18.84 10.52 -7.36
N ALA A 201 -18.62 11.32 -8.41
CA ALA A 201 -17.57 11.07 -9.40
C ALA A 201 -16.17 11.12 -8.75
N LEU A 202 -15.94 12.11 -7.87
CA LEU A 202 -14.72 12.21 -7.08
C LEU A 202 -14.51 10.96 -6.23
N CYS A 203 -15.49 10.56 -5.42
CA CYS A 203 -15.40 9.37 -4.58
C CYS A 203 -15.11 8.12 -5.41
N ARG A 204 -15.82 7.93 -6.53
CA ARG A 204 -15.61 6.77 -7.42
C ARG A 204 -14.19 6.75 -7.98
N SER A 205 -13.68 7.88 -8.46
CA SER A 205 -12.31 8.01 -8.98
C SER A 205 -11.26 7.74 -7.91
N SER A 206 -11.41 8.36 -6.73
CA SER A 206 -10.54 8.16 -5.57
C SER A 206 -10.53 6.70 -5.13
N LEU A 207 -11.70 6.06 -4.96
CA LEU A 207 -11.78 4.67 -4.56
C LEU A 207 -11.18 3.73 -5.61
N LEU A 208 -11.39 3.98 -6.91
CA LEU A 208 -10.79 3.17 -7.97
C LEU A 208 -9.25 3.25 -7.92
N PHE A 209 -8.72 4.44 -7.66
CA PHE A 209 -7.28 4.65 -7.49
C PHE A 209 -6.73 3.98 -6.22
N LEU A 210 -7.43 4.09 -5.09
CA LEU A 210 -7.00 3.58 -3.79
C LEU A 210 -7.09 2.05 -3.71
N LEU A 211 -8.19 1.47 -4.19
CA LEU A 211 -8.45 0.03 -4.10
C LEU A 211 -7.89 -0.76 -5.29
N GLN A 212 -7.66 -0.11 -6.43
CA GLN A 212 -7.08 -0.68 -7.65
C GLN A 212 -7.79 -1.94 -8.19
N GLY A 213 -9.06 -2.17 -7.82
CA GLY A 213 -9.88 -3.28 -8.29
C GLY A 213 -11.28 -2.82 -8.66
N ALA A 214 -11.69 -3.09 -9.91
CA ALA A 214 -13.02 -2.72 -10.41
C ALA A 214 -14.14 -3.41 -9.63
N ASP A 215 -13.94 -4.67 -9.23
CA ASP A 215 -14.91 -5.46 -8.46
C ASP A 215 -15.24 -4.82 -7.11
N PHE A 216 -14.28 -4.14 -6.48
CA PHE A 216 -14.54 -3.43 -5.23
C PHE A 216 -15.46 -2.23 -5.43
N ILE A 217 -15.27 -1.50 -6.53
CA ILE A 217 -16.11 -0.35 -6.88
C ILE A 217 -17.52 -0.81 -7.21
N GLN A 218 -17.67 -1.92 -7.93
CA GLN A 218 -18.97 -2.49 -8.26
C GLN A 218 -19.83 -2.77 -7.01
N ARG A 219 -19.22 -3.27 -5.93
CA ARG A 219 -19.93 -3.49 -4.66
C ARG A 219 -20.44 -2.19 -4.00
N LEU A 220 -19.83 -1.07 -4.32
CA LEU A 220 -20.15 0.25 -3.76
C LEU A 220 -21.08 1.08 -4.66
N GLU A 221 -21.40 0.63 -5.88
CA GLU A 221 -22.15 1.44 -6.86
C GLU A 221 -23.56 1.83 -6.40
N ASN A 222 -24.22 0.94 -5.65
CA ASN A 222 -25.59 1.13 -5.18
C ASN A 222 -25.68 1.92 -3.86
N ARG A 223 -24.55 2.33 -3.28
CA ARG A 223 -24.53 3.16 -2.07
C ARG A 223 -25.04 4.56 -2.40
N ASP A 224 -25.73 5.16 -1.44
CA ASP A 224 -26.09 6.58 -1.51
C ASP A 224 -24.84 7.47 -1.37
N ASP A 225 -24.97 8.72 -1.80
CA ASP A 225 -23.82 9.62 -1.89
C ASP A 225 -23.21 9.93 -0.51
N GLU A 226 -24.02 10.04 0.55
CA GLU A 226 -23.51 10.30 1.91
C GLU A 226 -22.69 9.12 2.42
N SER A 227 -23.23 7.89 2.29
CA SER A 227 -22.49 6.67 2.65
C SER A 227 -21.18 6.56 1.88
N LEU A 228 -21.18 6.93 0.59
CA LEU A 228 -19.99 6.88 -0.26
C LEU A 228 -18.94 7.92 0.15
N ILE A 229 -19.35 9.14 0.50
CA ILE A 229 -18.46 10.19 1.02
C ILE A 229 -17.83 9.75 2.34
N GLN A 230 -18.64 9.29 3.30
CA GLN A 230 -18.16 8.83 4.61
C GLN A 230 -17.18 7.66 4.47
N PHE A 231 -17.53 6.66 3.66
CA PHE A 231 -16.66 5.54 3.38
C PHE A 231 -15.35 5.97 2.71
N THR A 232 -15.40 6.85 1.71
CA THR A 232 -14.20 7.32 1.01
C THR A 232 -13.27 8.08 1.95
N ALA A 233 -13.81 8.94 2.81
CA ALA A 233 -13.04 9.66 3.81
C ALA A 233 -12.35 8.68 4.80
N GLU A 234 -13.09 7.69 5.30
CA GLU A 234 -12.52 6.66 6.18
C GLU A 234 -11.50 5.77 5.47
N MET A 235 -11.69 5.45 4.20
CA MET A 235 -10.71 4.72 3.41
C MET A 235 -9.40 5.49 3.28
N ILE A 236 -9.46 6.80 3.00
CA ILE A 236 -8.29 7.67 2.92
C ILE A 236 -7.53 7.66 4.26
N ARG A 237 -8.21 7.90 5.38
CA ARG A 237 -7.60 7.85 6.72
C ARG A 237 -7.06 6.47 7.08
N CYS A 238 -7.73 5.41 6.64
CA CYS A 238 -7.29 4.03 6.89
C CYS A 238 -5.98 3.70 6.16
N LEU A 239 -5.79 4.26 4.96
CA LEU A 239 -4.57 4.10 4.17
C LEU A 239 -3.47 5.08 4.57
N ASP A 240 -3.83 6.24 5.09
CA ASP A 240 -2.92 7.28 5.55
C ASP A 240 -3.18 7.66 7.02
N PRO A 241 -2.50 6.98 7.97
CA PRO A 241 -2.58 7.31 9.39
C PRO A 241 -2.03 8.70 9.75
N ALA A 242 -1.32 9.36 8.83
CA ALA A 242 -0.74 10.67 9.02
C ALA A 242 -1.57 11.79 8.34
N TRP A 243 -2.78 11.49 7.86
CA TRP A 243 -3.64 12.43 7.13
C TRP A 243 -3.85 13.75 7.87
N ASP A 244 -4.08 13.72 9.18
CA ASP A 244 -4.30 14.92 9.99
C ASP A 244 -3.07 15.86 10.02
N ARG A 245 -1.87 15.34 9.76
CA ARG A 245 -0.64 16.16 9.62
C ARG A 245 -0.52 16.77 8.23
N PHE A 246 -1.14 16.16 7.22
CA PHE A 246 -1.17 16.67 5.85
C PHE A 246 -2.16 17.83 5.69
N VAL A 247 -3.30 17.78 6.39
CA VAL A 247 -4.37 18.79 6.27
C VAL A 247 -3.89 20.24 6.42
N PRO A 248 -3.10 20.63 7.45
CA PRO A 248 -2.63 22.01 7.58
C PRO A 248 -1.71 22.45 6.43
N ALA A 249 -0.89 21.54 5.91
CA ALA A 249 -0.01 21.83 4.77
C ALA A 249 -0.83 22.08 3.49
N PHE A 250 -1.89 21.30 3.27
CA PHE A 250 -2.81 21.50 2.16
C PHE A 250 -3.57 22.83 2.26
N GLN A 251 -4.08 23.17 3.44
CA GLN A 251 -4.78 24.43 3.69
C GLN A 251 -3.87 25.65 3.48
N GLU A 252 -2.61 25.56 3.93
CA GLU A 252 -1.61 26.62 3.70
C GLU A 252 -1.28 26.76 2.21
N ALA A 253 -1.13 25.65 1.49
CA ALA A 253 -0.98 25.69 0.03
C ALA A 253 -2.18 26.36 -0.65
N CYS A 254 -3.42 26.08 -0.21
CA CYS A 254 -4.63 26.75 -0.72
C CYS A 254 -4.57 28.27 -0.48
N ARG A 255 -4.15 28.69 0.71
CA ARG A 255 -4.01 30.11 1.06
C ARG A 255 -2.98 30.81 0.18
N LEU A 256 -1.87 30.14 -0.13
CA LEU A 256 -0.80 30.67 -0.98
C LEU A 256 -1.21 30.79 -2.45
N ILE A 257 -2.02 29.87 -2.97
CA ILE A 257 -2.45 29.92 -4.38
C ILE A 257 -3.61 30.87 -4.65
N SER A 258 -4.43 31.18 -3.64
CA SER A 258 -5.65 31.98 -3.81
C SER A 258 -5.43 33.34 -4.51
N PRO A 259 -4.37 34.12 -4.23
CA PRO A 259 -4.09 35.37 -4.93
C PRO A 259 -3.78 35.21 -6.43
N PHE A 260 -3.35 34.02 -6.86
CA PHE A 260 -2.90 33.74 -8.23
C PHE A 260 -4.00 33.17 -9.13
N ALA A 261 -5.23 33.04 -8.64
CA ALA A 261 -6.33 32.38 -9.36
C ALA A 261 -6.59 32.98 -10.76
N GLU A 262 -6.56 34.31 -10.89
CA GLU A 262 -6.74 34.98 -12.18
C GLU A 262 -5.58 34.72 -13.14
N LEU A 263 -4.34 34.71 -12.64
CA LEU A 263 -3.15 34.40 -13.42
C LEU A 263 -3.14 32.94 -13.89
N PHE A 264 -3.60 32.01 -13.05
CA PHE A 264 -3.81 30.62 -13.46
C PHE A 264 -4.88 30.48 -14.54
N SER A 265 -5.99 31.22 -14.44
CA SER A 265 -7.00 31.23 -15.49
C SER A 265 -6.43 31.78 -16.80
N ARG A 266 -5.61 32.84 -16.73
CA ARG A 266 -4.95 33.44 -17.89
C ARG A 266 -3.98 32.47 -18.55
N ILE A 267 -3.03 31.86 -17.82
CA ILE A 267 -2.03 30.95 -18.42
C ILE A 267 -2.65 29.71 -19.04
N ASN A 268 -3.69 29.15 -18.41
CA ASN A 268 -4.36 27.96 -18.89
C ASN A 268 -5.29 28.23 -20.09
N SER A 269 -5.59 29.50 -20.41
CA SER A 269 -6.30 29.88 -21.64
C SER A 269 -5.44 29.74 -22.90
N TYR A 270 -4.12 29.62 -22.75
CA TYR A 270 -3.18 29.45 -23.84
C TYR A 270 -2.84 27.97 -24.08
N THR A 271 -2.62 27.62 -25.35
CA THR A 271 -1.98 26.34 -25.69
C THR A 271 -0.50 26.38 -25.32
N GLN A 272 0.13 25.22 -25.24
CA GLN A 272 1.55 25.14 -24.92
C GLN A 272 2.41 25.89 -25.95
N GLU A 273 2.09 25.73 -27.24
CA GLU A 273 2.79 26.40 -28.33
C GLU A 273 2.62 27.92 -28.27
N ALA A 274 1.45 28.41 -27.83
CA ALA A 274 1.21 29.84 -27.65
C ALA A 274 2.04 30.41 -26.50
N LEU A 275 2.24 29.64 -25.42
CA LEU A 275 3.08 30.05 -24.29
C LEU A 275 4.57 30.16 -24.67
N GLU A 276 5.07 29.35 -25.60
CA GLU A 276 6.47 29.39 -26.05
C GLU A 276 6.84 30.69 -26.78
N VAL A 277 5.86 31.30 -27.45
CA VAL A 277 6.04 32.53 -28.26
C VAL A 277 5.49 33.78 -27.58
N LEU A 278 5.03 33.66 -26.33
CA LEU A 278 4.46 34.79 -25.59
C LEU A 278 5.56 35.78 -25.23
N LEU A 279 5.38 37.04 -25.63
CA LEU A 279 6.35 38.11 -25.40
C LEU A 279 6.31 38.67 -23.97
N GLU A 280 5.16 38.55 -23.30
CA GLU A 280 4.96 39.00 -21.93
C GLU A 280 4.91 37.78 -21.01
N GLU A 281 5.74 37.75 -19.97
CA GLU A 281 5.63 36.70 -18.97
C GLU A 281 4.40 36.92 -18.09
N ILE A 282 3.59 35.87 -17.91
CA ILE A 282 2.35 35.95 -17.12
C ILE A 282 2.65 36.07 -15.62
N PHE A 283 3.74 35.44 -15.18
CA PHE A 283 4.23 35.50 -13.80
C PHE A 283 5.60 36.18 -13.78
N SER A 284 5.82 37.06 -12.82
CA SER A 284 7.14 37.56 -12.48
C SER A 284 7.99 36.47 -11.80
N ASP A 285 9.31 36.68 -11.76
CA ASP A 285 10.23 35.70 -11.15
C ASP A 285 9.97 35.48 -9.65
N GLU A 286 9.58 36.51 -8.91
CA GLU A 286 9.22 36.41 -7.48
C GLU A 286 7.96 35.56 -7.27
N GLU A 287 6.97 35.72 -8.16
CA GLU A 287 5.74 34.92 -8.12
C GLU A 287 6.03 33.46 -8.49
N LYS A 288 6.87 33.19 -9.51
CA LYS A 288 7.29 31.82 -9.85
C LYS A 288 8.01 31.16 -8.69
N GLU A 289 8.90 31.88 -8.00
CA GLU A 289 9.63 31.33 -6.86
C GLU A 289 8.70 30.99 -5.70
N THR A 290 7.76 31.88 -5.39
CA THR A 290 6.71 31.64 -4.40
C THR A 290 5.89 30.38 -4.75
N LEU A 291 5.52 30.22 -6.02
CA LEU A 291 4.74 29.08 -6.51
C LEU A 291 5.53 27.77 -6.52
N ARG A 292 6.84 27.80 -6.79
CA ARG A 292 7.73 26.62 -6.67
C ARG A 292 7.79 26.09 -5.24
N GLY A 293 7.74 26.99 -4.26
CA GLY A 293 7.71 26.66 -2.83
C GLY A 293 6.50 25.78 -2.44
N ILE A 294 5.41 25.81 -3.21
CA ILE A 294 4.21 24.99 -2.92
C ILE A 294 4.53 23.49 -2.89
N SER A 295 5.50 23.05 -3.70
CA SER A 295 5.92 21.65 -3.75
C SER A 295 6.35 21.09 -2.38
N GLN A 296 6.85 21.93 -1.48
CA GLN A 296 7.27 21.52 -0.13
C GLN A 296 6.11 21.06 0.76
N PHE A 297 4.90 21.57 0.54
CA PHE A 297 3.71 21.16 1.31
C PHE A 297 3.27 19.74 0.95
N PHE A 298 3.55 19.30 -0.28
CA PHE A 298 3.15 17.97 -0.77
C PHE A 298 4.27 16.94 -0.68
N ALA A 299 5.52 17.39 -0.71
CA ALA A 299 6.68 16.52 -0.69
C ALA A 299 7.84 17.15 0.11
N PRO A 300 7.74 17.18 1.45
CA PRO A 300 8.79 17.74 2.29
C PRO A 300 10.15 17.08 2.04
N GLY A 301 11.19 17.90 1.85
CA GLY A 301 12.57 17.42 1.66
C GLY A 301 12.98 17.15 0.21
N ILE A 302 12.09 17.39 -0.76
CA ILE A 302 12.46 17.50 -2.18
C ILE A 302 12.94 18.92 -2.47
N ALA A 303 13.80 19.13 -3.47
CA ALA A 303 14.22 20.49 -3.83
C ALA A 303 13.05 21.30 -4.43
N GLU A 304 12.98 22.60 -4.13
CA GLU A 304 12.00 23.51 -4.76
C GLU A 304 12.14 23.52 -6.28
N GLY A 305 11.02 23.64 -7.00
CA GLY A 305 11.00 23.58 -8.46
C GLY A 305 11.29 22.19 -9.05
N SER A 306 11.31 21.14 -8.22
CA SER A 306 11.39 19.77 -8.73
C SER A 306 10.23 19.44 -9.66
N ALA A 307 10.52 18.62 -10.67
CA ALA A 307 9.53 18.19 -11.66
C ALA A 307 8.28 17.61 -10.98
N TRP A 308 7.09 18.00 -11.45
CA TRP A 308 5.81 17.63 -10.83
C TRP A 308 5.65 16.12 -10.64
N GLN A 309 6.23 15.29 -11.52
CA GLN A 309 6.16 13.82 -11.41
C GLN A 309 6.84 13.32 -10.13
N LEU A 310 7.97 13.93 -9.75
CA LEU A 310 8.69 13.58 -8.53
C LEU A 310 7.86 13.98 -7.29
N VAL A 311 7.29 15.19 -7.30
CA VAL A 311 6.39 15.66 -6.24
C VAL A 311 5.16 14.74 -6.12
N MET A 312 4.54 14.36 -7.24
CA MET A 312 3.38 13.47 -7.30
C MET A 312 3.70 12.08 -6.74
N ARG A 313 4.84 11.49 -7.12
CA ARG A 313 5.26 10.17 -6.61
C ARG A 313 5.51 10.19 -5.11
N THR A 314 6.02 11.30 -4.57
CA THR A 314 6.25 11.44 -3.13
C THR A 314 4.94 11.69 -2.38
N LEU A 315 4.07 12.54 -2.90
CA LEU A 315 2.72 12.73 -2.37
C LEU A 315 1.96 11.41 -2.32
N ALA A 316 1.96 10.64 -3.42
CA ALA A 316 1.27 9.36 -3.49
C ALA A 316 1.86 8.28 -2.59
N TYR A 317 3.14 8.40 -2.22
CA TYR A 317 3.81 7.47 -1.31
C TYR A 317 3.37 7.70 0.15
N TYR A 318 3.33 8.96 0.58
CA TYR A 318 2.95 9.31 1.97
C TYR A 318 1.45 9.46 2.16
N HIS A 319 0.77 10.06 1.18
CA HIS A 319 -0.63 10.50 1.25
C HIS A 319 -1.37 10.08 -0.04
N PRO A 320 -1.58 8.77 -0.30
CA PRO A 320 -2.17 8.29 -1.56
C PRO A 320 -3.52 8.93 -1.88
N GLY A 321 -4.35 9.19 -0.87
CA GLY A 321 -5.65 9.89 -1.05
C GLY A 321 -5.51 11.31 -1.58
N ALA A 322 -4.43 12.02 -1.26
CA ALA A 322 -4.22 13.42 -1.62
C ALA A 322 -4.10 13.64 -3.14
N VAL A 323 -3.77 12.59 -3.91
CA VAL A 323 -3.68 12.61 -5.37
C VAL A 323 -4.99 13.07 -6.03
N SER A 324 -6.13 12.84 -5.38
CA SER A 324 -7.45 13.27 -5.87
C SER A 324 -7.74 14.76 -5.64
N PHE A 325 -6.94 15.45 -4.84
CA PHE A 325 -7.17 16.83 -4.39
C PHE A 325 -6.12 17.81 -4.93
N VAL A 326 -5.26 17.36 -5.83
CA VAL A 326 -4.21 18.18 -6.46
C VAL A 326 -4.34 18.09 -7.98
N ARG A 327 -3.78 19.07 -8.69
CA ARG A 327 -3.65 19.05 -10.15
C ARG A 327 -2.32 19.64 -10.60
N ARG A 328 -1.96 19.34 -11.84
CA ARG A 328 -0.89 20.04 -12.55
C ARG A 328 -1.31 21.47 -12.88
N GLN A 329 -0.39 22.40 -12.73
CA GLN A 329 -0.55 23.80 -13.09
C GLN A 329 0.72 24.31 -13.78
N ARG A 330 0.57 24.84 -14.99
CA ARG A 330 1.65 25.52 -15.72
C ARG A 330 2.04 26.82 -15.02
N LEU A 331 3.34 27.05 -14.96
CA LEU A 331 3.95 28.36 -14.69
C LEU A 331 4.54 28.98 -15.97
N SER A 332 4.91 28.13 -16.94
CA SER A 332 5.40 28.52 -18.26
C SER A 332 5.10 27.42 -19.29
N ALA A 333 5.65 27.54 -20.50
CA ALA A 333 5.56 26.48 -21.53
C ALA A 333 6.31 25.19 -21.14
N SER A 334 7.35 25.28 -20.30
CA SER A 334 8.23 24.17 -19.94
C SER A 334 8.17 23.80 -18.45
N GLU A 335 7.50 24.60 -17.63
CA GLU A 335 7.45 24.44 -16.19
C GLU A 335 6.01 24.21 -15.70
N GLU A 336 5.85 23.14 -14.91
CA GLU A 336 4.61 22.77 -14.26
C GLU A 336 4.86 22.38 -12.81
N ILE A 337 3.94 22.77 -11.95
CA ILE A 337 3.92 22.42 -10.53
C ILE A 337 2.63 21.66 -10.18
N LEU A 338 2.57 21.12 -8.97
CA LEU A 338 1.32 20.65 -8.38
C LEU A 338 0.73 21.72 -7.49
N ILE A 339 -0.59 21.93 -7.60
CA ILE A 339 -1.35 22.82 -6.73
C ILE A 339 -2.60 22.11 -6.21
N PRO A 340 -3.20 22.58 -5.10
CA PRO A 340 -4.53 22.15 -4.70
C PRO A 340 -5.54 22.34 -5.85
N ALA A 341 -6.45 21.37 -5.98
CA ALA A 341 -7.56 21.43 -6.92
C ALA A 341 -8.77 20.75 -6.33
N LEU A 342 -9.74 21.57 -5.93
CA LEU A 342 -11.17 21.26 -5.72
C LEU A 342 -11.87 22.56 -5.28
N PRO A 343 -13.18 22.70 -5.52
CA PRO A 343 -13.97 23.75 -4.92
C PRO A 343 -14.12 23.49 -3.41
N ASP A 344 -14.21 24.57 -2.64
CA ASP A 344 -14.48 24.56 -1.19
C ASP A 344 -15.83 23.93 -0.82
N THR A 345 -16.71 23.73 -1.80
CA THR A 345 -18.02 23.09 -1.68
C THR A 345 -17.99 21.55 -1.71
N SER A 346 -16.85 20.90 -1.99
CA SER A 346 -16.78 19.44 -1.99
C SER A 346 -17.00 18.86 -0.60
N ARG A 347 -18.06 18.07 -0.42
CA ARG A 347 -18.39 17.45 0.86
C ARG A 347 -17.35 16.43 1.27
N LEU A 348 -16.74 15.72 0.32
CA LEU A 348 -15.62 14.82 0.63
C LEU A 348 -14.41 15.59 1.18
N ALA A 349 -14.05 16.71 0.55
CA ALA A 349 -12.93 17.53 0.99
C ALA A 349 -13.19 18.14 2.39
N GLN A 350 -14.41 18.59 2.66
CA GLN A 350 -14.83 19.06 3.98
C GLN A 350 -14.81 17.93 5.02
N GLN A 351 -15.31 16.74 4.68
CA GLN A 351 -15.29 15.57 5.56
C GLN A 351 -13.87 15.14 5.93
N LEU A 352 -12.89 15.40 5.04
CA LEU A 352 -11.46 15.16 5.26
C LEU A 352 -10.73 16.31 5.98
N GLY A 353 -11.42 17.41 6.29
CA GLY A 353 -10.86 18.60 6.93
C GLY A 353 -10.02 19.48 6.01
N LEU A 354 -10.00 19.23 4.71
CA LEU A 354 -9.23 20.04 3.75
C LEU A 354 -9.82 21.45 3.60
N PHE A 355 -11.14 21.57 3.76
CA PHE A 355 -11.88 22.82 3.83
C PHE A 355 -12.78 22.83 5.09
N PRO A 356 -13.14 24.00 5.63
CA PRO A 356 -14.10 24.10 6.72
C PRO A 356 -15.48 23.54 6.30
N LEU A 357 -16.17 22.89 7.24
CA LEU A 357 -17.55 22.39 7.10
C LEU A 357 -18.59 23.51 7.05
#